data_AF-A0A349BXD6-F1
#
_entry.id   AF-A0A349BXD6-F1
#
_cell.length_a   1.000
_cell.length_b   1.000
_cell.length_c   1.000
_cell.angle_alpha   90.00
_cell.angle_beta   90.00
_cell.angle_gamma   90.00
#
_symmetry.space_group_name_H-M   'P 1'
#
loop_
_entity.id
_entity.type
_entity.pdbx_description
1 polymer ?
#
loop_
_entity_poly.entity_id
_entity_poly.type
_entity_poly.pdbx_seq_one_letter_code
_entity_poly.pdbx_strand_id
1 'polypeptide(L)' 'KAEGIETASAEVTMIPQNYVSVTDPNAVKQIRRILDILDEDDDVQAVYTNWAEAVD' A
#
# COMPACT_ATOMS: atom_id res chain seq x y z
N LYS A 1 14.23 -25.29 18.08
CA LYS A 1 12.82 -25.54 18.43
C LYS A 1 12.02 -24.39 17.85
N ALA A 2 11.03 -24.65 17.00
CA ALA A 2 10.02 -23.65 16.68
C ALA A 2 9.27 -23.38 17.99
N GLU A 3 9.43 -22.19 18.55
CA GLU A 3 8.51 -21.70 19.58
C GLU A 3 7.14 -21.67 18.89
N GLY A 4 6.11 -22.31 19.46
CA GLY A 4 4.81 -22.57 18.82
C GLY A 4 3.95 -21.32 18.55
N ILE A 5 4.57 -20.26 18.04
CA ILE A 5 3.95 -19.04 17.55
C ILE A 5 3.64 -19.29 16.07
N GLU A 6 2.35 -19.45 15.77
CA GLU A 6 1.90 -19.50 14.38
C GLU A 6 2.09 -18.13 13.74
N THR A 7 2.73 -18.10 12.57
CA THR A 7 2.92 -16.88 11.80
C THR A 7 1.60 -16.48 11.15
N ALA A 8 1.07 -15.31 11.52
CA ALA A 8 -0.17 -14.80 10.93
C ALA A 8 -0.02 -14.50 9.43
N SER A 9 1.15 -13.98 9.01
CA SER A 9 1.55 -13.83 7.61
C SER A 9 3.09 -13.84 7.50
N ALA A 10 3.60 -14.21 6.33
CA ALA A 10 5.02 -14.19 6.02
C ALA A 10 5.21 -13.97 4.51
N GLU A 11 5.36 -12.72 4.10
CA GLU A 11 5.51 -12.29 2.71
C GLU A 11 6.58 -11.20 2.59
N VAL A 12 7.19 -11.08 1.40
CA VAL A 12 8.18 -10.03 1.10
C VAL A 12 7.44 -8.82 0.56
N THR A 13 7.45 -7.72 1.31
CA THR A 13 6.80 -6.46 0.94
C THR A 13 7.79 -5.29 0.95
N MET A 14 7.44 -4.19 0.28
CA MET A 14 8.25 -2.96 0.28
C MET A 14 7.77 -2.00 1.37
N ILE A 15 8.66 -1.70 2.33
CA ILE A 15 8.37 -0.74 3.41
C ILE A 15 9.05 0.60 3.09
N PRO A 16 8.29 1.70 2.92
CA PRO A 16 8.87 3.01 2.65
C PRO A 16 9.61 3.53 3.89
N GLN A 17 10.71 4.24 3.66
CA GLN A 17 11.49 4.84 4.76
C GLN A 17 10.80 6.05 5.38
N ASN A 18 9.96 6.75 4.62
CA ASN A 18 9.21 7.92 5.05
C ASN A 18 7.83 7.92 4.40
N TYR A 19 6.82 8.40 5.13
CA TYR A 19 5.47 8.60 4.61
C TYR A 19 5.21 10.08 4.30
N VAL A 20 4.42 10.34 3.26
CA VAL A 20 4.04 11.69 2.82
C VAL A 20 2.53 11.84 2.89
N SER A 21 2.05 12.89 3.55
CA SER A 21 0.64 13.25 3.54
C SER A 21 0.29 14.12 2.33
N VAL A 22 -0.88 13.89 1.75
CA VAL A 22 -1.42 14.69 0.63
C VAL A 22 -2.75 15.25 1.07
N THR A 23 -2.85 16.58 1.15
CA THR A 23 -4.04 17.29 1.64
C THR A 23 -4.87 17.94 0.53
N ASP A 24 -4.32 18.08 -0.68
CA ASP A 24 -5.06 18.57 -1.84
C ASP A 24 -6.10 17.53 -2.28
N PRO A 25 -7.42 17.82 -2.21
CA PRO A 25 -8.46 16.87 -2.57
C PRO A 25 -8.37 16.39 -4.02
N ASN A 26 -7.88 17.24 -4.94
CA ASN A 26 -7.72 16.86 -6.34
C ASN A 26 -6.57 15.86 -6.52
N ALA A 27 -5.45 16.06 -5.83
CA ALA A 27 -4.34 15.11 -5.81
C ALA A 27 -4.76 13.77 -5.17
N VAL A 28 -5.47 13.79 -4.05
CA VAL A 28 -6.01 12.57 -3.40
C VAL A 28 -6.89 11.77 -4.35
N LYS A 29 -7.82 12.43 -5.05
CA LYS A 29 -8.70 11.79 -6.03
C LYS A 29 -7.92 11.14 -7.17
N GLN A 30 -6.87 11.81 -7.66
CA GLN A 30 -6.03 11.30 -8.74
C GLN A 30 -5.19 10.10 -8.30
N ILE A 31 -4.60 10.15 -7.10
CA ILE A 31 -3.81 9.04 -6.55
C ILE A 31 -4.70 7.81 -6.37
N ARG A 32 -5.88 7.95 -5.76
CA ARG A 32 -6.84 6.84 -5.62
C ARG A 32 -7.19 6.21 -6.96
N ARG A 33 -7.51 7.03 -7.98
CA ARG A 33 -7.80 6.51 -9.31
C ARG A 33 -6.62 5.77 -9.95
N ILE A 34 -5.39 6.20 -9.71
CA ILE A 34 -4.20 5.48 -10.20
C ILE A 34 -4.07 4.13 -9.50
N LEU A 35 -4.25 4.08 -8.17
CA LEU A 35 -4.20 2.84 -7.41
C LEU A 35 -5.28 1.86 -7.88
N ASP A 36 -6.52 2.31 -8.05
CA ASP A 36 -7.62 1.49 -8.55
C ASP A 36 -7.29 0.85 -9.92
N ILE A 37 -6.73 1.64 -10.85
CA ILE A 37 -6.36 1.14 -12.19
C ILE A 37 -5.24 0.10 -12.11
N LEU A 38 -4.28 0.30 -11.21
CA LEU A 38 -3.16 -0.64 -11.05
C LEU A 38 -3.60 -1.93 -10.35
N ASP A 39 -4.58 -1.87 -9.45
CA ASP A 39 -5.14 -3.06 -8.79
C ASP A 39 -6.04 -3.88 -9.73
N GLU A 40 -6.62 -3.25 -10.75
CA GLU A 40 -7.45 -3.91 -11.77
C GLU A 40 -6.65 -4.59 -12.89
N ASP A 41 -5.35 -4.27 -13.02
CA ASP A 41 -4.48 -4.78 -14.08
C ASP A 41 -3.96 -6.20 -13.72
N ASP A 42 -4.22 -7.18 -14.59
CA ASP A 42 -3.87 -8.58 -14.36
C ASP A 42 -2.36 -8.87 -14.42
N ASP A 43 -1.59 -7.97 -15.04
CA ASP A 43 -0.13 -8.04 -15.07
C ASP A 43 0.51 -7.43 -13.80
N VAL A 44 -0.23 -6.63 -13.02
CA VAL A 44 0.27 -6.02 -11.77
C VAL A 44 0.14 -7.00 -10.61
N GLN A 45 1.26 -7.30 -9.96
CA GLN A 45 1.31 -8.29 -8.87
C GLN A 45 1.21 -7.66 -7.47
N ALA A 46 1.68 -6.43 -7.30
CA ALA A 46 1.62 -5.69 -6.04
C ALA A 46 1.86 -4.19 -6.25
N VAL A 47 1.12 -3.35 -5.55
CA VAL A 47 1.25 -1.89 -5.56
C VAL A 47 1.74 -1.41 -4.19
N TYR A 48 2.76 -0.55 -4.19
CA TYR A 48 3.32 0.04 -2.96
C TYR A 48 3.38 1.55 -3.09
N THR A 49 2.97 2.26 -2.05
CA THR A 49 3.01 3.72 -1.99
C THR A 49 3.56 4.19 -0.65
N ASN A 50 4.21 5.35 -0.65
CA ASN A 50 4.63 6.03 0.56
C ASN A 50 3.60 7.09 1.01
N TRP A 51 2.44 7.13 0.37
CA TRP A 51 1.36 8.02 0.75
C TRP A 51 0.76 7.56 2.09
N ALA A 52 0.79 8.44 3.09
CA ALA A 52 0.03 8.26 4.31
C ALA A 52 -1.45 8.53 4.00
N GLU A 53 -2.17 7.48 3.60
CA GLU A 53 -3.61 7.55 3.47
C GLU A 53 -4.21 7.96 4.82
N ALA A 54 -5.04 9.01 4.80
CA ALA A 54 -5.82 9.37 5.97
C ALA A 54 -6.82 8.24 6.19
N VAL A 55 -6.59 7.45 7.24
CA VAL A 55 -7.57 6.49 7.73
C VAL A 55 -8.72 7.31 8.28
N ASP A 56 -9.85 7.34 7.57
CA ASP A 56 -11.10 7.88 8.10
C ASP A 56 -11.59 7.05 9.31
#